data_AF-A0A2N9B5K2-F1
#
_entry.id   AF-A0A2N9B5K2-F1
#
_cell.length_a   1.000
_cell.length_b   1.000
_cell.length_c   1.000
_cell.angle_alpha   90.00
_cell.angle_beta   90.00
_cell.angle_gamma   90.00
#
_symmetry.space_group_name_H-M   'P 1'
#
loop_
_entity.id
_entity.type
_entity.pdbx_description
1 polymer ?
#
loop_
_entity_poly.entity_id
_entity_poly.type
_entity_poly.pdbx_seq_one_letter_code
_entity_poly.pdbx_strand_id
1 'polypeptide(L)'
;MRSIRPSSIASREGRARRRNSPVLAAVALASALALTATACESGDAAAGGEASASAGSSDDGKLKIPDDIRDRLREHGIDIDKWKNGAWKNWDRDDWLREANEYINPIIEGLWDPDRMRDAEEPDQGVDDSDLSGDQGVTDPTPEPVEAQAVPSSYHANAPTAGKVFFDSPKGSAVCSATVVKDPAHPGKSNLVWTAGHCVHAGKKGGWYRNIAFVPSYNDDGKPVAELENATREDVAPYGVWWGDWAQTSDQWIEQGGSTGGDGAPYDFAVIHVTPEKGSGGKSLEETVGSALPVDFKAPAVPKVKSVTAIGYPAAPPYDGQKLYRCQDQPGRLSVTTSDPTMYRIGCTMTGGSSGGGWVATGSDGKPALVSNTSIGPVTSGWLAGPRLGEVAKGVYDSVSKKFAGR
;
A
#
# COMPACT_ATOMS: atom_id res chain seq x y z
N MET A 1 52.35 -57.73 -11.58
CA MET A 1 51.64 -59.02 -11.49
C MET A 1 50.17 -58.69 -11.22
N ARG A 2 49.29 -58.84 -12.23
CA ARG A 2 48.12 -59.77 -12.31
C ARG A 2 47.14 -59.61 -11.11
N SER A 3 45.82 -59.43 -11.22
CA SER A 3 44.77 -59.64 -12.25
C SER A 3 43.48 -59.00 -11.66
N ILE A 4 42.70 -58.11 -12.30
CA ILE A 4 41.75 -58.23 -13.43
C ILE A 4 40.43 -59.00 -13.10
N ARG A 5 39.32 -58.21 -13.03
CA ARG A 5 37.94 -58.41 -13.58
C ARG A 5 36.89 -59.32 -12.84
N PRO A 6 35.59 -59.30 -13.23
CA PRO A 6 34.57 -58.30 -12.86
C PRO A 6 33.21 -58.98 -12.52
N SER A 7 32.10 -58.24 -12.41
CA SER A 7 30.78 -58.80 -12.69
C SER A 7 29.87 -57.76 -13.32
N SER A 8 29.12 -58.21 -14.30
CA SER A 8 28.50 -57.45 -15.38
C SER A 8 27.01 -57.76 -15.44
N ILE A 9 26.23 -56.78 -15.89
CA ILE A 9 25.03 -56.88 -16.74
C ILE A 9 23.74 -57.46 -16.11
N ALA A 10 22.71 -56.62 -16.07
CA ALA A 10 21.39 -56.95 -16.62
C ALA A 10 20.63 -55.68 -17.03
N SER A 11 20.65 -55.44 -18.33
CA SER A 11 19.76 -54.56 -19.08
C SER A 11 18.34 -55.12 -19.14
N ARG A 12 17.32 -54.25 -19.11
CA ARG A 12 16.03 -54.53 -19.74
C ARG A 12 15.46 -53.28 -20.39
N GLU A 13 15.45 -53.31 -21.72
CA GLU A 13 14.74 -52.40 -22.61
C GLU A 13 13.22 -52.59 -22.52
N GLY A 14 12.51 -51.50 -22.77
CA GLY A 14 11.44 -51.51 -23.77
C GLY A 14 10.00 -51.50 -23.27
N ARG A 15 9.34 -50.33 -23.35
CA ARG A 15 8.18 -50.17 -24.25
C ARG A 15 7.78 -48.71 -24.46
N ALA A 16 7.80 -48.31 -25.72
CA ALA A 16 7.19 -47.10 -26.23
C ALA A 16 5.65 -47.19 -26.23
N ARG A 17 4.96 -46.08 -25.97
CA ARG A 17 3.64 -45.77 -26.54
C ARG A 17 3.37 -44.26 -26.56
N ARG A 18 3.36 -43.75 -27.80
CA ARG A 18 2.53 -42.70 -28.44
C ARG A 18 1.74 -41.74 -27.52
N ARG A 19 2.03 -40.43 -27.62
CA ARG A 19 1.36 -39.39 -28.47
C ARG A 19 -0.07 -39.06 -28.02
N ASN A 20 -0.27 -37.84 -27.52
CA ASN A 20 -1.21 -36.85 -28.07
C ASN A 20 -1.01 -35.50 -27.38
N SER A 21 -0.62 -34.50 -28.16
CA SER A 21 -0.72 -33.07 -27.83
C SER A 21 -2.06 -32.55 -28.33
N PRO A 22 -2.76 -31.67 -27.60
CA PRO A 22 -3.75 -30.80 -28.21
C PRO A 22 -3.12 -29.44 -28.59
N VAL A 23 -3.53 -29.01 -29.76
CA VAL A 23 -3.15 -27.83 -30.52
C VAL A 23 -3.79 -26.57 -29.95
N LEU A 24 -3.06 -25.46 -30.04
CA LEU A 24 -3.50 -24.07 -29.83
C LEU A 24 -4.74 -23.71 -30.67
N ALA A 25 -5.75 -23.13 -30.04
CA ALA A 25 -6.80 -22.38 -30.73
C ALA A 25 -6.67 -20.90 -30.36
N ALA A 26 -6.09 -20.12 -31.28
CA ALA A 26 -6.14 -18.66 -31.24
C ALA A 26 -7.46 -18.20 -31.88
N VAL A 27 -8.29 -17.49 -31.13
CA VAL A 27 -9.49 -16.82 -31.65
C VAL A 27 -9.13 -15.36 -31.88
N ALA A 28 -8.97 -14.98 -33.15
CA ALA A 28 -8.86 -13.59 -33.56
C ALA A 28 -10.27 -13.01 -33.77
N LEU A 29 -10.66 -12.05 -32.94
CA LEU A 29 -11.86 -11.22 -33.16
C LEU A 29 -11.43 -9.93 -33.85
N ALA A 30 -11.72 -9.84 -35.15
CA ALA A 30 -11.63 -8.61 -35.92
C ALA A 30 -12.99 -7.90 -35.86
N SER A 31 -13.06 -6.75 -35.20
CA SER A 31 -14.21 -5.85 -35.24
C SER A 31 -13.87 -4.64 -36.10
N ALA A 32 -14.51 -4.55 -37.26
CA ALA A 32 -14.38 -3.44 -38.19
C ALA A 32 -15.07 -2.18 -37.64
N LEU A 33 -14.35 -1.04 -37.66
CA LEU A 33 -14.94 0.29 -37.47
C LEU A 33 -15.83 0.62 -38.67
N ALA A 34 -17.10 0.93 -38.42
CA ALA A 34 -17.94 1.67 -39.35
C ALA A 34 -17.96 3.15 -38.93
N LEU A 35 -17.25 3.99 -39.68
CA LEU A 35 -17.35 5.45 -39.67
C LEU A 35 -18.57 5.84 -40.52
N THR A 36 -19.57 6.49 -39.91
CA THR A 36 -20.54 7.29 -40.66
C THR A 36 -20.30 8.76 -40.37
N ALA A 37 -19.71 9.43 -41.34
CA ALA A 37 -19.71 10.89 -41.45
C ALA A 37 -20.96 11.31 -42.22
N THR A 38 -21.71 12.26 -41.67
CA THR A 38 -22.59 13.14 -42.46
C THR A 38 -22.32 14.56 -42.04
N ALA A 39 -22.00 15.38 -43.04
CA ALA A 39 -21.60 16.76 -42.94
C ALA A 39 -22.80 17.73 -42.81
N CYS A 40 -22.46 18.92 -42.29
CA CYS A 40 -23.01 20.26 -42.53
C CYS A 40 -24.51 20.45 -42.83
N GLU A 41 -25.17 21.33 -42.06
CA GLU A 41 -25.65 22.60 -42.64
C GLU A 41 -25.88 23.67 -41.56
N SER A 42 -25.49 24.91 -41.89
CA SER A 42 -25.60 26.15 -41.13
C SER A 42 -26.96 26.83 -41.34
N GLY A 43 -27.49 27.48 -40.30
CA GLY A 43 -28.63 28.42 -40.45
C GLY A 43 -28.99 29.15 -39.15
N ASP A 44 -28.72 30.45 -39.11
CA ASP A 44 -29.19 31.40 -38.10
C ASP A 44 -30.71 31.59 -38.14
N ALA A 45 -31.35 31.68 -36.98
CA ALA A 45 -32.54 32.51 -36.76
C ALA A 45 -32.72 32.83 -35.27
N ALA A 46 -32.70 34.14 -34.96
CA ALA A 46 -33.00 34.70 -33.66
C ALA A 46 -34.50 34.57 -33.30
N ALA A 47 -34.80 34.39 -32.01
CA ALA A 47 -35.59 35.32 -31.19
C ALA A 47 -36.38 34.62 -30.05
N GLY A 48 -36.14 35.09 -28.82
CA GLY A 48 -37.18 35.34 -27.82
C GLY A 48 -37.49 34.23 -26.82
N GLY A 49 -37.37 34.54 -25.53
CA GLY A 49 -38.14 33.86 -24.48
C GLY A 49 -37.38 33.59 -23.18
N GLU A 50 -37.51 34.54 -22.25
CA GLU A 50 -37.56 34.34 -20.79
C GLU A 50 -36.35 33.76 -20.04
N ALA A 51 -35.81 34.63 -19.18
CA ALA A 51 -35.06 34.23 -18.01
C ALA A 51 -35.91 33.29 -17.15
N SER A 52 -35.48 32.03 -17.05
CA SER A 52 -35.83 31.18 -15.92
C SER A 52 -34.59 30.99 -15.09
N ALA A 53 -34.51 31.73 -13.99
CA ALA A 53 -33.61 31.42 -12.90
C ALA A 53 -33.93 30.00 -12.42
N SER A 54 -33.14 29.01 -12.84
CA SER A 54 -33.15 27.72 -12.17
C SER A 54 -32.41 27.92 -10.85
N ALA A 55 -33.23 28.06 -9.81
CA ALA A 55 -32.87 27.99 -8.42
C ALA A 55 -31.80 26.92 -8.18
N GLY A 56 -30.82 27.26 -7.35
CA GLY A 56 -29.81 26.33 -6.88
C GLY A 56 -30.49 25.06 -6.37
N SER A 57 -30.15 23.95 -7.01
CA SER A 57 -30.20 22.65 -6.35
C SER A 57 -29.21 22.74 -5.22
N SER A 58 -29.72 22.98 -4.02
CA SER A 58 -29.07 22.62 -2.77
C SER A 58 -28.55 21.20 -2.91
N ASP A 59 -27.23 21.10 -3.00
CA ASP A 59 -26.48 19.85 -3.01
C ASP A 59 -26.67 19.22 -1.63
N ASP A 60 -27.68 18.38 -1.49
CA ASP A 60 -27.76 17.44 -0.37
C ASP A 60 -26.45 16.65 -0.42
N GLY A 61 -25.57 16.87 0.56
CA GLY A 61 -24.21 16.31 0.69
C GLY A 61 -24.13 14.79 0.79
N LYS A 62 -24.90 14.06 -0.02
CA LYS A 62 -24.79 12.63 -0.25
C LYS A 62 -23.53 12.41 -1.07
N LEU A 63 -22.45 12.07 -0.38
CA LEU A 63 -21.27 11.40 -0.92
C LEU A 63 -21.66 10.49 -2.10
N LYS A 64 -21.35 10.94 -3.33
CA LYS A 64 -21.57 10.16 -4.54
C LYS A 64 -20.61 8.99 -4.50
N ILE A 65 -21.12 7.81 -4.16
CA ILE A 65 -20.34 6.57 -4.30
C ILE A 65 -20.09 6.37 -5.80
N PRO A 66 -18.82 6.30 -6.23
CA PRO A 66 -18.46 5.98 -7.62
C PRO A 66 -19.21 4.73 -8.09
N ASP A 67 -19.72 4.77 -9.33
CA ASP A 67 -20.57 3.68 -9.84
C ASP A 67 -19.80 2.34 -9.89
N ASP A 68 -18.48 2.37 -10.10
CA ASP A 68 -17.62 1.18 -10.05
C ASP A 68 -17.52 0.54 -8.66
N ILE A 69 -17.55 1.33 -7.58
CA ILE A 69 -17.64 0.79 -6.21
C ILE A 69 -19.03 0.21 -5.98
N ARG A 70 -20.09 0.87 -6.46
CA ARG A 70 -21.48 0.40 -6.31
C ARG A 70 -21.72 -0.92 -7.02
N ASP A 71 -21.16 -1.11 -8.21
CA ASP A 71 -21.33 -2.34 -8.99
C ASP A 71 -20.61 -3.51 -8.32
N ARG A 72 -19.38 -3.31 -7.83
CA ARG A 72 -18.63 -4.35 -7.12
C ARG A 72 -19.26 -4.73 -5.79
N LEU A 73 -19.78 -3.74 -5.06
CA LEU A 73 -20.60 -4.01 -3.87
C LEU A 73 -21.78 -4.94 -4.20
N ARG A 74 -22.48 -4.72 -5.31
CA ARG A 74 -23.59 -5.59 -5.76
C ARG A 74 -23.11 -6.97 -6.19
N GLU A 75 -22.01 -7.06 -6.94
CA GLU A 75 -21.41 -8.33 -7.38
C GLU A 75 -21.06 -9.24 -6.21
N HIS A 76 -20.58 -8.66 -5.11
CA HIS A 76 -20.23 -9.38 -3.89
C HIS A 76 -21.35 -9.43 -2.83
N GLY A 77 -22.58 -9.02 -3.18
CA GLY A 77 -23.73 -9.08 -2.27
C GLY A 77 -23.66 -8.14 -1.06
N ILE A 78 -22.79 -7.13 -1.10
CA ILE A 78 -22.60 -6.16 -0.03
C ILE A 78 -23.62 -5.02 -0.16
N ASP A 79 -24.51 -4.95 0.81
CA ASP A 79 -25.46 -3.85 0.98
C ASP A 79 -24.74 -2.65 1.63
N ILE A 80 -24.68 -1.53 0.90
CA ILE A 80 -23.94 -0.34 1.35
C ILE A 80 -24.54 0.33 2.58
N ASP A 81 -25.86 0.29 2.73
CA ASP A 81 -26.53 0.91 3.88
C ASP A 81 -26.27 0.04 5.12
N LYS A 82 -26.34 -1.29 4.98
CA LYS A 82 -25.92 -2.20 6.05
C LYS A 82 -24.43 -2.06 6.36
N TRP A 83 -23.59 -1.89 5.34
CA TRP A 83 -22.15 -1.66 5.50
C TRP A 83 -21.91 -0.42 6.35
N LYS A 84 -22.46 0.72 5.98
CA LYS A 84 -22.37 1.97 6.75
C LYS A 84 -22.88 1.83 8.18
N ASN A 85 -23.87 0.96 8.39
CA ASN A 85 -24.42 0.63 9.71
C ASN A 85 -23.70 -0.52 10.44
N GLY A 86 -22.47 -0.87 10.02
CA GLY A 86 -21.59 -1.77 10.78
C GLY A 86 -21.45 -3.20 10.25
N ALA A 87 -22.03 -3.54 9.09
CA ALA A 87 -21.81 -4.88 8.50
C ALA A 87 -20.33 -5.16 8.18
N TRP A 88 -19.51 -4.11 8.01
CA TRP A 88 -18.05 -4.21 7.87
C TRP A 88 -17.35 -4.81 9.09
N LYS A 89 -18.03 -5.01 10.22
CA LYS A 89 -17.47 -5.71 11.39
C LYS A 89 -17.50 -7.24 11.25
N ASN A 90 -18.23 -7.77 10.26
CA ASN A 90 -18.33 -9.21 10.06
C ASN A 90 -17.14 -9.74 9.23
N TRP A 91 -16.20 -10.44 9.87
CA TRP A 91 -15.01 -11.00 9.24
C TRP A 91 -15.14 -12.49 8.90
N ASP A 92 -16.36 -12.97 8.66
CA ASP A 92 -16.62 -14.33 8.18
C ASP A 92 -15.75 -14.63 6.95
N ARG A 93 -15.01 -15.73 7.02
CA ARG A 93 -13.98 -16.07 6.03
C ARG A 93 -14.54 -16.25 4.62
N ASP A 94 -15.77 -16.71 4.51
CA ASP A 94 -16.44 -16.97 3.22
C ASP A 94 -16.86 -15.68 2.51
N ASP A 95 -17.08 -14.59 3.27
CA ASP A 95 -17.47 -13.27 2.76
C ASP A 95 -16.32 -12.25 2.78
N TRP A 96 -15.17 -12.64 3.33
CA TRP A 96 -13.99 -11.78 3.39
C TRP A 96 -13.25 -11.82 2.06
N LEU A 97 -13.45 -10.79 1.22
CA LEU A 97 -12.81 -10.59 -0.09
C LEU A 97 -11.28 -10.73 -0.03
N ARG A 98 -10.70 -11.54 -0.92
CA ARG A 98 -9.29 -11.98 -0.83
C ARG A 98 -8.50 -11.74 -2.11
N GLU A 99 -9.16 -11.83 -3.26
CA GLU A 99 -8.45 -11.77 -4.53
C GLU A 99 -8.06 -10.33 -4.87
N ALA A 100 -6.99 -10.17 -5.65
CA ALA A 100 -6.38 -8.86 -5.92
C ALA A 100 -7.36 -7.83 -6.52
N ASN A 101 -8.38 -8.30 -7.24
CA ASN A 101 -9.40 -7.49 -7.91
C ASN A 101 -10.66 -7.23 -7.06
N GLU A 102 -10.75 -7.75 -5.84
CA GLU A 102 -11.96 -7.72 -5.00
C GLU A 102 -11.96 -6.61 -3.93
N TYR A 103 -10.90 -5.81 -3.80
CA TYR A 103 -10.81 -4.74 -2.79
C TYR A 103 -12.00 -3.76 -2.77
N ILE A 104 -12.78 -3.68 -1.68
CA ILE A 104 -13.89 -2.73 -1.57
C ILE A 104 -13.75 -1.90 -0.29
N ASN A 105 -13.92 -0.58 -0.41
CA ASN A 105 -13.78 0.34 0.71
C ASN A 105 -14.72 1.57 0.58
N PRO A 106 -16.01 1.43 0.93
CA PRO A 106 -16.97 2.52 0.87
C PRO A 106 -16.67 3.58 1.93
N ILE A 107 -16.79 4.86 1.57
CA ILE A 107 -16.62 5.97 2.51
C ILE A 107 -17.76 5.98 3.54
N ILE A 108 -17.38 6.00 4.82
CA ILE A 108 -18.28 6.20 5.95
C ILE A 108 -17.89 7.53 6.61
N GLU A 109 -18.64 8.59 6.31
CA GLU A 109 -18.32 9.94 6.79
C GLU A 109 -18.19 9.98 8.31
N GLY A 110 -17.10 10.58 8.79
CA GLY A 110 -16.85 10.74 10.22
C GLY A 110 -16.48 9.45 10.96
N LEU A 111 -16.28 8.33 10.24
CA LEU A 111 -15.84 7.07 10.87
C LEU A 111 -14.48 7.22 11.54
N TRP A 112 -13.56 7.91 10.89
CA TRP A 112 -12.24 8.27 11.42
C TRP A 112 -12.30 9.67 12.03
N ASP A 113 -12.80 9.72 13.26
CA ASP A 113 -12.75 10.87 14.16
C ASP A 113 -11.44 10.88 14.99
N PRO A 114 -11.10 11.98 15.69
CA PRO A 114 -9.87 12.08 16.48
C PRO A 114 -9.72 11.00 17.55
N ASP A 115 -10.80 10.61 18.21
CA ASP A 115 -10.78 9.60 19.27
C ASP A 115 -10.40 8.24 18.70
N ARG A 116 -11.09 7.82 17.63
CA ARG A 116 -10.80 6.55 16.98
C ARG A 116 -9.41 6.51 16.36
N MET A 117 -8.93 7.61 15.80
CA MET A 117 -7.57 7.69 15.27
C MET A 117 -6.52 7.57 16.38
N ARG A 118 -6.74 8.21 17.52
CA ARG A 118 -5.83 8.14 18.67
C ARG A 118 -5.77 6.72 19.26
N ASP A 119 -6.91 6.05 19.35
CA ASP A 119 -7.05 4.75 20.01
C ASP A 119 -6.74 3.55 19.10
N ALA A 120 -6.41 3.77 17.83
CA ALA A 120 -6.06 2.70 16.89
C ALA A 120 -4.65 2.16 17.16
N GLU A 121 -4.53 0.82 17.17
CA GLU A 121 -3.33 0.11 17.62
C GLU A 121 -2.47 -0.40 16.46
N GLU A 122 -1.22 -0.78 16.68
CA GLU A 122 -0.43 -1.46 15.67
C GLU A 122 -1.06 -2.81 15.25
N PRO A 123 -0.89 -3.25 13.99
CA PRO A 123 -1.21 -4.62 13.64
C PRO A 123 -0.25 -5.58 14.34
N ASP A 124 -0.76 -6.74 14.78
CA ASP A 124 0.06 -7.85 15.29
C ASP A 124 0.94 -8.41 14.16
N GLN A 125 2.11 -7.79 14.00
CA GLN A 125 3.13 -8.11 13.02
C GLN A 125 4.49 -8.00 13.72
N GLY A 126 5.13 -9.13 13.93
CA GLY A 126 6.42 -9.19 14.60
C GLY A 126 7.14 -10.46 14.20
N VAL A 127 8.46 -10.37 14.10
CA VAL A 127 9.32 -11.50 13.76
C VAL A 127 10.18 -11.81 14.97
N ASP A 128 10.16 -13.04 15.43
CA ASP A 128 11.09 -13.51 16.47
C ASP A 128 12.46 -13.84 15.85
N ASP A 129 13.57 -13.75 16.59
CA ASP A 129 14.87 -14.15 16.06
C ASP A 129 14.88 -15.64 15.62
N SER A 130 14.07 -16.48 16.28
CA SER A 130 13.89 -17.88 15.90
C SER A 130 13.10 -18.06 14.59
N ASP A 131 12.25 -17.10 14.22
CA ASP A 131 11.53 -17.12 12.94
C ASP A 131 12.49 -16.98 11.76
N LEU A 132 13.61 -16.26 11.96
CA LEU A 132 14.67 -16.06 10.97
C LEU A 132 15.82 -17.07 11.13
N SER A 133 15.72 -18.00 12.09
CA SER A 133 16.75 -19.01 12.38
C SER A 133 16.73 -20.13 11.33
N GLY A 134 17.32 -19.84 10.18
CA GLY A 134 17.23 -20.72 9.01
C GLY A 134 17.20 -19.97 7.69
N ASP A 135 17.14 -18.64 7.74
CA ASP A 135 17.29 -17.72 6.62
C ASP A 135 18.35 -18.18 5.63
N GLN A 136 17.89 -18.52 4.43
CA GLN A 136 18.75 -18.98 3.36
C GLN A 136 19.12 -17.77 2.51
N GLY A 137 20.41 -17.58 2.23
CA GLY A 137 20.89 -16.56 1.30
C GLY A 137 21.99 -15.71 1.93
N VAL A 138 22.07 -14.44 1.53
CA VAL A 138 23.08 -13.53 2.07
C VAL A 138 22.42 -12.58 3.06
N THR A 139 22.52 -12.92 4.33
CA THR A 139 22.13 -12.08 5.47
C THR A 139 23.40 -11.56 6.15
N ASP A 140 23.50 -10.24 6.32
CA ASP A 140 24.60 -9.62 7.07
C ASP A 140 24.35 -9.78 8.58
N PRO A 141 25.28 -9.42 9.48
CA PRO A 141 24.99 -9.36 10.91
C PRO A 141 23.85 -8.39 11.23
N THR A 142 23.12 -8.65 12.32
CA THR A 142 22.08 -7.73 12.81
C THR A 142 22.73 -6.37 13.15
N PRO A 143 22.21 -5.25 12.64
CA PRO A 143 22.78 -3.94 12.93
C PRO A 143 22.56 -3.57 14.40
N GLU A 144 23.42 -2.69 14.91
CA GLU A 144 23.21 -2.10 16.23
C GLU A 144 21.94 -1.23 16.23
N PRO A 145 21.14 -1.23 17.32
CA PRO A 145 19.95 -0.39 17.39
C PRO A 145 20.25 1.09 17.22
N VAL A 146 19.49 1.76 16.34
CA VAL A 146 19.50 3.22 16.17
C VAL A 146 18.24 3.79 16.80
N GLU A 147 18.41 4.67 17.78
CA GLU A 147 17.28 5.36 18.42
C GLU A 147 16.52 6.21 17.40
N ALA A 148 15.22 5.96 17.28
CA ALA A 148 14.36 6.72 16.39
C ALA A 148 14.23 8.18 16.87
N GLN A 149 14.53 9.12 15.98
CA GLN A 149 14.45 10.55 16.27
C GLN A 149 13.07 11.07 15.90
N ALA A 150 12.46 11.85 16.78
CA ALA A 150 11.25 12.59 16.42
C ALA A 150 11.54 13.52 15.25
N VAL A 151 10.68 13.50 14.23
CA VAL A 151 10.70 14.52 13.18
C VAL A 151 10.27 15.84 13.82
N PRO A 152 10.89 16.99 13.48
CA PRO A 152 10.41 18.28 13.98
C PRO A 152 8.94 18.49 13.61
N SER A 153 8.15 19.03 14.54
CA SER A 153 6.74 19.37 14.30
C SER A 153 6.58 20.38 13.16
N SER A 154 5.34 20.60 12.72
CA SER A 154 5.03 21.07 11.36
C SER A 154 5.49 20.03 10.33
N TYR A 155 4.97 18.80 10.47
CA TYR A 155 5.29 17.68 9.59
C TYR A 155 5.01 17.98 8.11
N HIS A 156 4.03 18.82 7.78
CA HIS A 156 3.82 19.31 6.42
C HIS A 156 5.04 20.04 5.84
N ALA A 157 5.87 20.66 6.67
CA ALA A 157 7.10 21.31 6.23
C ALA A 157 8.31 20.36 6.27
N ASN A 158 8.38 19.49 7.29
CA ASN A 158 9.56 18.66 7.58
C ASN A 158 9.53 17.27 6.94
N ALA A 159 8.34 16.74 6.65
CA ALA A 159 8.10 15.44 6.03
C ALA A 159 6.74 15.42 5.28
N PRO A 160 6.52 16.32 4.29
CA PRO A 160 5.22 16.52 3.63
C PRO A 160 4.61 15.27 3.00
N THR A 161 5.46 14.33 2.57
CA THR A 161 4.99 13.09 1.94
C THR A 161 4.63 12.01 2.95
N ALA A 162 4.93 12.18 4.24
CA ALA A 162 4.63 11.18 5.26
C ALA A 162 3.21 11.36 5.81
N GLY A 163 2.57 10.24 6.13
CA GLY A 163 1.27 10.24 6.80
C GLY A 163 0.97 8.90 7.45
N LYS A 164 -0.14 8.87 8.18
CA LYS A 164 -0.59 7.71 8.94
C LYS A 164 -1.74 7.03 8.20
N VAL A 165 -1.75 5.70 8.19
CA VAL A 165 -2.82 4.89 7.62
C VAL A 165 -3.64 4.33 8.77
N PHE A 166 -4.95 4.39 8.64
CA PHE A 166 -5.92 3.81 9.56
C PHE A 166 -6.77 2.79 8.81
N PHE A 167 -7.05 1.66 9.44
CA PHE A 167 -7.87 0.61 8.84
C PHE A 167 -8.52 -0.25 9.92
N ASP A 168 -9.52 -1.04 9.55
CA ASP A 168 -10.11 -2.05 10.42
C ASP A 168 -9.60 -3.43 10.04
N SER A 169 -9.21 -4.17 11.08
CA SER A 169 -8.83 -5.58 11.03
C SER A 169 -9.83 -6.44 11.82
N PRO A 170 -9.74 -7.78 11.74
CA PRO A 170 -10.51 -8.67 12.61
C PRO A 170 -10.28 -8.44 14.11
N LYS A 171 -9.18 -7.80 14.51
CA LYS A 171 -8.82 -7.54 15.91
C LYS A 171 -9.27 -6.16 16.40
N GLY A 172 -9.65 -5.27 15.49
CA GLY A 172 -10.00 -3.88 15.81
C GLY A 172 -9.39 -2.89 14.83
N SER A 173 -9.54 -1.61 15.15
CA SER A 173 -8.94 -0.51 14.40
C SER A 173 -7.43 -0.52 14.58
N ALA A 174 -6.72 -0.44 13.45
CA ALA A 174 -5.29 -0.59 13.38
C ALA A 174 -4.63 0.56 12.62
N VAL A 175 -3.32 0.73 12.83
CA VAL A 175 -2.53 1.81 12.24
C VAL A 175 -1.30 1.31 11.51
N CYS A 176 -1.00 1.99 10.42
CA CYS A 176 0.26 1.89 9.70
C CYS A 176 0.76 3.31 9.38
N SER A 177 1.85 3.37 8.64
CA SER A 177 2.42 4.55 8.03
C SER A 177 2.40 4.39 6.51
N ALA A 178 2.50 5.52 5.80
CA ALA A 178 2.59 5.50 4.35
C ALA A 178 3.26 6.76 3.81
N THR A 179 3.49 6.77 2.50
CA THR A 179 4.19 7.83 1.80
C THR A 179 3.47 8.24 0.53
N VAL A 180 3.22 9.54 0.34
CA VAL A 180 2.71 10.10 -0.92
C VAL A 180 3.77 9.93 -2.02
N VAL A 181 3.41 9.21 -3.08
CA VAL A 181 4.30 8.93 -4.20
C VAL A 181 3.77 9.55 -5.48
N LYS A 182 4.66 9.85 -6.43
CA LYS A 182 4.26 10.42 -7.72
C LYS A 182 3.33 9.47 -8.47
N ASP A 183 2.55 10.02 -9.38
CA ASP A 183 1.71 9.25 -10.30
C ASP A 183 2.12 9.56 -11.75
N PRO A 184 2.59 8.58 -12.52
CA PRO A 184 2.97 8.81 -13.92
C PRO A 184 1.76 9.10 -14.81
N ALA A 185 0.56 8.68 -14.41
CA ALA A 185 -0.68 9.00 -15.13
C ALA A 185 -1.18 10.42 -14.83
N HIS A 186 -0.83 10.99 -13.66
CA HIS A 186 -1.22 12.34 -13.23
C HIS A 186 -0.02 13.14 -12.69
N PRO A 187 0.93 13.56 -13.55
CA PRO A 187 2.13 14.26 -13.10
C PRO A 187 1.80 15.56 -12.34
N GLY A 188 2.30 15.68 -11.10
CA GLY A 188 2.07 16.83 -10.23
C GLY A 188 0.68 16.84 -9.56
N LYS A 189 -0.12 15.79 -9.78
CA LYS A 189 -1.48 15.64 -9.28
C LYS A 189 -1.75 14.25 -8.73
N SER A 190 -0.74 13.62 -8.13
CA SER A 190 -0.87 12.26 -7.62
C SER A 190 -1.91 12.14 -6.51
N ASN A 191 -2.68 11.05 -6.56
CA ASN A 191 -3.50 10.52 -5.47
C ASN A 191 -2.99 9.15 -4.99
N LEU A 192 -1.71 8.85 -5.23
CA LEU A 192 -1.11 7.58 -4.88
C LEU A 192 -0.33 7.65 -3.56
N VAL A 193 -0.55 6.63 -2.75
CA VAL A 193 0.09 6.44 -1.45
C VAL A 193 0.75 5.05 -1.43
N TRP A 194 2.03 4.99 -1.08
CA TRP A 194 2.79 3.76 -0.90
C TRP A 194 2.77 3.30 0.55
N THR A 195 2.51 2.03 0.80
CA THR A 195 2.55 1.41 2.14
C THR A 195 2.99 -0.06 2.06
N ALA A 196 2.89 -0.81 3.15
CA ALA A 196 3.17 -2.25 3.17
C ALA A 196 1.94 -3.06 2.73
N GLY A 197 2.16 -4.24 2.17
CA GLY A 197 1.09 -5.19 1.83
C GLY A 197 0.25 -5.59 3.03
N HIS A 198 0.90 -5.83 4.18
CA HIS A 198 0.23 -6.16 5.44
C HIS A 198 -0.57 -5.01 6.04
N CYS A 199 -0.44 -3.78 5.53
CA CYS A 199 -1.29 -2.66 5.94
C CYS A 199 -2.62 -2.61 5.18
N VAL A 200 -2.76 -3.41 4.10
CA VAL A 200 -3.98 -3.44 3.27
C VAL A 200 -4.58 -4.84 3.15
N HIS A 201 -3.80 -5.91 3.34
CA HIS A 201 -4.24 -7.29 3.16
C HIS A 201 -3.61 -8.23 4.19
N ALA A 202 -4.40 -9.12 4.77
CA ALA A 202 -3.99 -10.07 5.82
C ALA A 202 -3.15 -11.28 5.31
N GLY A 203 -2.53 -11.16 4.13
CA GLY A 203 -1.79 -12.22 3.46
C GLY A 203 -2.57 -13.53 3.27
N LYS A 204 -1.86 -14.66 3.31
CA LYS A 204 -2.33 -16.02 2.98
C LYS A 204 -3.60 -16.45 3.74
N LYS A 205 -3.73 -16.01 5.00
CA LYS A 205 -4.78 -16.48 5.91
C LYS A 205 -6.02 -15.60 5.96
N GLY A 206 -6.01 -14.42 5.33
CA GLY A 206 -7.15 -13.50 5.35
C GLY A 206 -7.41 -12.85 4.00
N GLY A 207 -8.01 -11.68 4.03
CA GLY A 207 -8.37 -10.88 2.86
C GLY A 207 -8.03 -9.40 3.04
N TRP A 208 -8.68 -8.55 2.25
CA TRP A 208 -8.53 -7.10 2.31
C TRP A 208 -9.03 -6.50 3.63
N TYR A 209 -8.26 -5.59 4.22
CA TYR A 209 -8.74 -4.78 5.33
C TYR A 209 -9.79 -3.77 4.87
N ARG A 210 -10.55 -3.26 5.84
CA ARG A 210 -11.72 -2.42 5.59
C ARG A 210 -11.48 -1.02 6.14
N ASN A 211 -12.27 -0.07 5.67
CA ASN A 211 -12.24 1.32 6.12
C ASN A 211 -10.85 1.96 6.05
N ILE A 212 -10.08 1.63 5.01
CA ILE A 212 -8.71 2.10 4.87
C ILE A 212 -8.72 3.60 4.54
N ALA A 213 -8.02 4.39 5.35
CA ALA A 213 -7.84 5.82 5.15
C ALA A 213 -6.40 6.23 5.40
N PHE A 214 -5.95 7.25 4.69
CA PHE A 214 -4.65 7.90 4.83
C PHE A 214 -4.86 9.33 5.34
N VAL A 215 -4.06 9.71 6.33
CA VAL A 215 -4.03 11.07 6.87
C VAL A 215 -2.63 11.65 6.69
N PRO A 216 -2.42 12.52 5.68
CA PRO A 216 -1.16 13.21 5.51
C PRO A 216 -0.92 14.17 6.66
N SER A 217 0.34 14.25 7.13
CA SER A 217 0.74 15.13 8.23
C SER A 217 -0.12 14.94 9.49
N TYR A 218 -0.46 13.69 9.82
CA TYR A 218 -1.22 13.38 11.03
C TYR A 218 -0.55 13.96 12.28
N ASN A 219 -1.33 14.64 13.12
CA ASN A 219 -0.88 15.39 14.29
C ASN A 219 0.31 16.30 13.95
N ASP A 220 0.10 17.18 12.97
CA ASP A 220 1.14 18.00 12.34
C ASP A 220 2.00 18.78 13.33
N ASP A 221 1.40 19.28 14.41
CA ASP A 221 2.06 20.01 15.49
C ASP A 221 2.82 19.11 16.49
N GLY A 222 2.70 17.79 16.37
CA GLY A 222 3.35 16.82 17.25
C GLY A 222 2.85 16.89 18.70
N LYS A 223 1.56 17.17 18.89
CA LYS A 223 0.94 17.30 20.21
C LYS A 223 1.03 15.97 20.98
N PRO A 224 1.28 15.98 22.30
CA PRO A 224 1.22 14.77 23.13
C PRO A 224 -0.23 14.26 23.28
N VAL A 225 -0.39 12.98 23.62
CA VAL A 225 -1.70 12.32 23.81
C VAL A 225 -2.68 13.14 24.65
N ALA A 226 -2.24 13.70 25.78
CA ALA A 226 -3.10 14.49 26.67
C ALA A 226 -3.69 15.75 26.02
N GLU A 227 -2.99 16.36 25.06
CA GLU A 227 -3.52 17.50 24.30
C GLU A 227 -4.46 17.05 23.17
N LEU A 228 -4.31 15.81 22.70
CA LEU A 228 -5.14 15.22 21.64
C LEU A 228 -6.53 14.78 22.13
N GLU A 229 -6.73 14.62 23.44
CA GLU A 229 -8.04 14.26 24.03
C GLU A 229 -9.15 15.27 23.70
N ASN A 230 -8.79 16.53 23.45
CA ASN A 230 -9.74 17.60 23.10
C ASN A 230 -9.48 18.17 21.70
N ALA A 231 -8.62 17.52 20.90
CA ALA A 231 -8.26 18.01 19.58
C ALA A 231 -9.42 17.84 18.60
N THR A 232 -9.63 18.85 17.77
CA THR A 232 -10.59 18.77 16.67
C THR A 232 -10.05 17.88 15.56
N ARG A 233 -10.90 17.55 14.58
CA ARG A 233 -10.46 16.80 13.42
C ARG A 233 -9.42 17.58 12.60
N GLU A 234 -9.58 18.89 12.53
CA GLU A 234 -8.67 19.80 11.84
C GLU A 234 -7.32 19.91 12.54
N ASP A 235 -7.28 19.76 13.88
CA ASP A 235 -6.02 19.70 14.64
C ASP A 235 -5.20 18.43 14.31
N VAL A 236 -5.88 17.28 14.19
CA VAL A 236 -5.19 15.98 14.00
C VAL A 236 -4.99 15.61 12.53
N ALA A 237 -5.82 16.13 11.64
CA ALA A 237 -5.81 15.84 10.21
C ALA A 237 -5.97 17.15 9.41
N PRO A 238 -4.99 18.08 9.45
CA PRO A 238 -5.11 19.41 8.86
C PRO A 238 -5.29 19.40 7.34
N TYR A 239 -4.88 18.32 6.68
CA TYR A 239 -5.06 18.09 5.24
C TYR A 239 -6.17 17.07 4.93
N GLY A 240 -7.04 16.81 5.91
CA GLY A 240 -8.19 15.95 5.78
C GLY A 240 -7.86 14.45 5.83
N VAL A 241 -8.92 13.65 5.74
CA VAL A 241 -8.86 12.18 5.70
C VAL A 241 -9.13 11.72 4.27
N TRP A 242 -8.20 10.93 3.74
CA TRP A 242 -8.22 10.45 2.35
C TRP A 242 -8.51 8.95 2.33
N TRP A 243 -9.67 8.55 1.84
CA TRP A 243 -10.11 7.17 1.81
C TRP A 243 -9.51 6.42 0.63
N GLY A 244 -9.04 5.19 0.84
CA GLY A 244 -8.57 4.33 -0.24
C GLY A 244 -9.73 3.87 -1.11
N ASP A 245 -9.90 4.42 -2.31
CA ASP A 245 -10.93 3.94 -3.25
C ASP A 245 -10.41 2.78 -4.11
N TRP A 246 -9.09 2.52 -4.06
CA TRP A 246 -8.48 1.29 -4.53
C TRP A 246 -7.18 0.99 -3.79
N ALA A 247 -6.90 -0.29 -3.54
CA ALA A 247 -5.60 -0.75 -3.07
C ALA A 247 -5.15 -1.96 -3.88
N GLN A 248 -3.85 -2.06 -4.09
CA GLN A 248 -3.22 -3.25 -4.68
C GLN A 248 -1.94 -3.58 -3.93
N THR A 249 -1.73 -4.87 -3.65
CA THR A 249 -0.47 -5.43 -3.13
C THR A 249 0.03 -6.50 -4.10
N SER A 250 1.18 -7.12 -3.80
CA SER A 250 1.75 -8.17 -4.63
C SER A 250 0.99 -9.49 -4.48
N ASP A 251 0.95 -10.29 -5.54
CA ASP A 251 0.39 -11.65 -5.49
C ASP A 251 1.19 -12.51 -4.50
N GLN A 252 2.51 -12.31 -4.44
CA GLN A 252 3.38 -13.00 -3.49
C GLN A 252 3.00 -12.72 -2.03
N TRP A 253 2.66 -11.47 -1.70
CA TRP A 253 2.16 -11.15 -0.36
C TRP A 253 0.81 -11.83 -0.08
N ILE A 254 -0.12 -11.83 -1.03
CA ILE A 254 -1.42 -12.51 -0.88
C ILE A 254 -1.23 -14.01 -0.68
N GLU A 255 -0.33 -14.65 -1.43
CA GLU A 255 -0.10 -16.10 -1.40
C GLU A 255 0.69 -16.57 -0.18
N GLN A 256 1.65 -15.77 0.29
CA GLN A 256 2.69 -16.21 1.23
C GLN A 256 2.65 -15.43 2.55
N GLY A 257 2.24 -14.16 2.51
CA GLY A 257 2.29 -13.23 3.63
C GLY A 257 1.60 -13.76 4.88
N GLY A 258 2.19 -13.46 6.04
CA GLY A 258 1.70 -13.88 7.34
C GLY A 258 2.04 -12.89 8.45
N SER A 259 1.46 -13.08 9.63
CA SER A 259 1.65 -12.23 10.80
C SER A 259 2.94 -12.46 11.58
N THR A 260 3.65 -13.53 11.26
CA THR A 260 4.88 -14.01 11.93
C THR A 260 5.74 -14.72 10.88
N GLY A 261 7.02 -14.96 11.16
CA GLY A 261 7.86 -15.77 10.26
C GLY A 261 8.58 -15.02 9.13
N GLY A 262 8.23 -13.76 8.86
CA GLY A 262 8.83 -12.99 7.74
C GLY A 262 8.43 -13.49 6.33
N ASP A 263 7.57 -14.50 6.22
CA ASP A 263 7.07 -15.03 4.95
C ASP A 263 6.42 -13.91 4.12
N GLY A 264 6.81 -13.82 2.84
CA GLY A 264 6.30 -12.79 1.93
C GLY A 264 6.86 -11.37 2.15
N ALA A 265 7.66 -11.12 3.20
CA ALA A 265 8.22 -9.80 3.51
C ALA A 265 9.04 -9.16 2.36
N PRO A 266 9.77 -9.92 1.50
CA PRO A 266 10.40 -9.37 0.30
C PRO A 266 9.43 -8.75 -0.72
N TYR A 267 8.14 -9.05 -0.61
CA TYR A 267 7.08 -8.55 -1.48
C TYR A 267 5.98 -7.78 -0.73
N ASP A 268 6.24 -7.42 0.53
CA ASP A 268 5.31 -6.73 1.41
C ASP A 268 5.28 -5.22 1.13
N PHE A 269 4.66 -4.88 0.02
CA PHE A 269 4.39 -3.53 -0.43
C PHE A 269 3.00 -3.42 -1.04
N ALA A 270 2.42 -2.23 -0.98
CA ALA A 270 1.15 -1.92 -1.59
C ALA A 270 1.10 -0.46 -2.07
N VAL A 271 0.21 -0.21 -3.02
CA VAL A 271 -0.16 1.12 -3.47
C VAL A 271 -1.65 1.31 -3.28
N ILE A 272 -2.02 2.42 -2.66
CA ILE A 272 -3.40 2.85 -2.45
C ILE A 272 -3.63 4.07 -3.33
N HIS A 273 -4.68 4.06 -4.15
CA HIS A 273 -5.25 5.28 -4.71
C HIS A 273 -6.26 5.82 -3.69
N VAL A 274 -6.21 7.12 -3.43
CA VAL A 274 -7.05 7.74 -2.39
C VAL A 274 -7.92 8.87 -2.93
N THR A 275 -9.05 9.09 -2.26
CA THR A 275 -10.00 10.16 -2.54
C THR A 275 -10.38 10.88 -1.23
N PRO A 276 -10.50 12.22 -1.21
CA PRO A 276 -10.77 12.97 0.01
C PRO A 276 -12.20 12.71 0.51
N GLU A 277 -12.39 12.53 1.82
CA GLU A 277 -13.71 12.20 2.39
C GLU A 277 -14.80 13.23 2.04
N LYS A 278 -14.50 14.54 2.17
CA LYS A 278 -15.47 15.63 1.96
C LYS A 278 -15.27 16.37 0.63
N GLY A 279 -14.51 15.79 -0.30
CA GLY A 279 -14.00 16.51 -1.46
C GLY A 279 -12.83 17.43 -1.09
N SER A 280 -11.98 17.76 -2.07
CA SER A 280 -10.76 18.56 -1.90
C SER A 280 -10.83 19.93 -2.58
N GLY A 281 -12.02 20.38 -2.96
CA GLY A 281 -12.18 21.55 -3.84
C GLY A 281 -11.51 21.37 -5.21
N GLY A 282 -11.36 20.11 -5.66
CA GLY A 282 -10.74 19.75 -6.93
C GLY A 282 -9.22 19.56 -6.90
N LYS A 283 -8.57 19.66 -5.72
CA LYS A 283 -7.14 19.39 -5.57
C LYS A 283 -6.85 17.89 -5.42
N SER A 284 -5.79 17.40 -6.03
CA SER A 284 -5.23 16.09 -5.71
C SER A 284 -4.56 16.07 -4.33
N LEU A 285 -4.18 14.88 -3.87
CA LEU A 285 -3.38 14.71 -2.65
C LEU A 285 -2.03 15.42 -2.78
N GLU A 286 -1.30 15.22 -3.89
CA GLU A 286 -0.01 15.87 -4.14
C GLU A 286 -0.11 17.40 -4.13
N GLU A 287 -1.16 17.97 -4.74
CA GLU A 287 -1.41 19.43 -4.69
C GLU A 287 -1.79 19.91 -3.27
N THR A 288 -2.37 19.05 -2.45
CA THR A 288 -2.76 19.36 -1.06
C THR A 288 -1.54 19.37 -0.14
N VAL A 289 -0.69 18.36 -0.22
CA VAL A 289 0.53 18.25 0.61
C VAL A 289 1.74 18.96 0.02
N GLY A 290 1.65 19.42 -1.22
CA GLY A 290 2.68 20.17 -1.94
C GLY A 290 3.86 19.35 -2.46
N SER A 291 3.87 18.02 -2.29
CA SER A 291 4.94 17.15 -2.80
C SER A 291 4.54 15.68 -2.88
N ALA A 292 5.25 14.94 -3.73
CA ALA A 292 5.20 13.49 -3.80
C ALA A 292 6.58 12.93 -4.14
N LEU A 293 6.96 11.80 -3.52
CA LEU A 293 8.26 11.19 -3.76
C LEU A 293 8.26 10.36 -5.06
N PRO A 294 9.32 10.45 -5.89
CA PRO A 294 9.52 9.44 -6.93
C PRO A 294 9.81 8.09 -6.29
N VAL A 295 9.36 7.01 -6.92
CA VAL A 295 9.68 5.63 -6.51
C VAL A 295 10.80 5.10 -7.40
N ASP A 296 11.86 4.58 -6.78
CA ASP A 296 12.97 3.96 -7.50
C ASP A 296 12.85 2.43 -7.49
N PHE A 297 12.34 1.88 -8.60
CA PHE A 297 12.23 0.44 -8.83
C PHE A 297 13.54 -0.23 -9.26
N LYS A 298 14.64 0.53 -9.33
CA LYS A 298 16.00 0.01 -9.48
C LYS A 298 16.76 0.18 -8.17
N ALA A 299 16.08 -0.07 -7.05
CA ALA A 299 16.60 0.14 -5.71
C ALA A 299 18.04 -0.42 -5.58
N PRO A 300 19.03 0.42 -5.25
CA PRO A 300 20.45 0.08 -5.31
C PRO A 300 20.80 -1.15 -4.48
N ALA A 301 21.77 -1.95 -4.94
CA ALA A 301 22.28 -3.05 -4.10
C ALA A 301 22.86 -2.48 -2.78
N VAL A 302 22.66 -3.19 -1.67
CA VAL A 302 23.08 -2.77 -0.31
C VAL A 302 24.46 -2.10 -0.26
N PRO A 303 25.56 -2.68 -0.82
CA PRO A 303 26.89 -2.06 -0.74
C PRO A 303 27.03 -0.70 -1.43
N LYS A 304 26.05 -0.30 -2.26
CA LYS A 304 26.01 0.99 -2.96
C LYS A 304 25.19 2.04 -2.22
N VAL A 305 24.47 1.66 -1.17
CA VAL A 305 23.63 2.57 -0.38
C VAL A 305 24.45 3.09 0.79
N LYS A 306 24.79 4.37 0.76
CA LYS A 306 25.56 5.00 1.85
C LYS A 306 24.71 5.24 3.09
N SER A 307 23.44 5.55 2.91
CA SER A 307 22.48 5.81 3.99
C SER A 307 21.07 5.72 3.43
N VAL A 308 20.14 5.28 4.26
CA VAL A 308 18.70 5.29 4.03
C VAL A 308 18.00 5.86 5.27
N THR A 309 16.92 6.60 5.06
CA THR A 309 16.09 7.17 6.13
C THR A 309 14.72 6.52 6.12
N ALA A 310 14.37 5.75 7.15
CA ALA A 310 13.03 5.22 7.36
C ALA A 310 12.20 6.22 8.16
N ILE A 311 10.95 6.47 7.75
CA ILE A 311 10.06 7.47 8.36
C ILE A 311 8.70 6.82 8.65
N GLY A 312 8.16 6.98 9.86
CA GLY A 312 6.85 6.41 10.22
C GLY A 312 6.33 6.83 11.60
N TYR A 313 5.15 6.32 11.95
CA TYR A 313 4.41 6.55 13.21
C TYR A 313 4.40 5.27 14.06
N PRO A 314 5.50 4.95 14.78
CA PRO A 314 5.52 3.83 15.73
C PRO A 314 4.46 4.01 16.82
N ALA A 315 3.70 2.95 17.09
CA ALA A 315 2.49 2.94 17.90
C ALA A 315 2.57 2.04 19.14
N ALA A 316 3.47 1.05 19.15
CA ALA A 316 3.70 0.23 20.34
C ALA A 316 4.71 0.92 21.29
N PRO A 317 4.63 0.66 22.62
CA PRO A 317 5.57 1.20 23.60
C PRO A 317 7.05 0.98 23.21
N PRO A 318 7.92 1.98 23.43
CA PRO A 318 7.71 3.21 24.20
C PRO A 318 7.03 4.35 23.41
N TYR A 319 6.57 4.09 22.19
CA TYR A 319 5.84 5.06 21.37
C TYR A 319 4.34 4.93 21.58
N ASP A 320 3.59 5.95 21.14
CA ASP A 320 2.14 6.08 21.35
C ASP A 320 1.35 6.23 20.04
N GLY A 321 2.04 6.18 18.88
CA GLY A 321 1.41 6.26 17.56
C GLY A 321 1.08 7.67 17.12
N GLN A 322 1.25 8.69 17.98
CA GLN A 322 0.76 10.03 17.74
C GLN A 322 1.77 10.93 17.04
N LYS A 323 3.06 10.59 17.07
CA LYS A 323 4.14 11.43 16.52
C LYS A 323 4.91 10.72 15.42
N LEU A 324 5.49 11.53 14.54
CA LEU A 324 6.29 11.05 13.43
C LEU A 324 7.75 10.92 13.84
N TYR A 325 8.35 9.77 13.53
CA TYR A 325 9.74 9.47 13.84
C TYR A 325 10.49 9.08 12.57
N ARG A 326 11.82 9.12 12.67
CA ARG A 326 12.73 8.63 11.64
C ARG A 326 13.94 7.92 12.22
N CYS A 327 14.45 6.95 11.47
CA CYS A 327 15.76 6.34 11.68
C CYS A 327 16.61 6.56 10.43
N GLN A 328 17.88 6.89 10.61
CA GLN A 328 18.84 6.99 9.50
C GLN A 328 20.01 6.06 9.79
N ASP A 329 20.29 5.16 8.86
CA ASP A 329 21.36 4.18 9.00
C ASP A 329 21.91 3.75 7.62
N GLN A 330 23.03 3.05 7.60
CA GLN A 330 23.53 2.35 6.43
C GLN A 330 22.91 0.94 6.38
N PRO A 331 22.19 0.56 5.31
CA PRO A 331 21.51 -0.73 5.30
C PRO A 331 22.48 -1.89 5.15
N GLY A 332 22.19 -2.98 5.85
CA GLY A 332 22.68 -4.34 5.60
C GLY A 332 21.68 -5.17 4.79
N ARG A 333 22.05 -6.42 4.50
CA ARG A 333 21.18 -7.40 3.82
C ARG A 333 20.43 -8.28 4.82
N LEU A 334 19.16 -8.55 4.51
CA LEU A 334 18.37 -9.61 5.13
C LEU A 334 17.76 -10.48 4.02
N SER A 335 17.91 -11.80 4.12
CA SER A 335 17.40 -12.77 3.15
C SER A 335 16.57 -13.82 3.88
N VAL A 336 15.24 -13.73 3.79
CA VAL A 336 14.32 -14.69 4.43
C VAL A 336 14.45 -16.07 3.76
N THR A 337 14.46 -16.11 2.43
CA THR A 337 14.71 -17.34 1.66
C THR A 337 15.71 -17.09 0.52
N THR A 338 16.37 -18.14 0.02
CA THR A 338 17.40 -18.01 -1.04
C THR A 338 16.83 -17.59 -2.39
N SER A 339 15.56 -17.94 -2.64
CA SER A 339 14.87 -17.68 -3.90
C SER A 339 14.29 -16.28 -3.98
N ASP A 340 14.08 -15.63 -2.83
CA ASP A 340 13.43 -14.32 -2.78
C ASP A 340 14.43 -13.16 -2.87
N PRO A 341 13.96 -11.97 -3.26
CA PRO A 341 14.77 -10.76 -3.22
C PRO A 341 15.29 -10.48 -1.81
N THR A 342 16.58 -10.20 -1.71
CA THR A 342 17.18 -9.70 -0.47
C THR A 342 16.56 -8.34 -0.09
N MET A 343 16.20 -8.19 1.19
CA MET A 343 15.66 -6.97 1.79
C MET A 343 16.78 -6.04 2.29
N TYR A 344 16.45 -4.77 2.51
CA TYR A 344 17.27 -3.89 3.34
C TYR A 344 16.98 -4.15 4.80
N ARG A 345 18.01 -4.08 5.66
CA ARG A 345 17.86 -4.07 7.12
C ARG A 345 18.69 -2.94 7.72
N ILE A 346 18.08 -2.15 8.60
CA ILE A 346 18.73 -1.04 9.33
C ILE A 346 18.52 -1.20 10.83
N GLY A 347 19.44 -0.65 11.63
CA GLY A 347 19.16 -0.37 13.03
C GLY A 347 18.05 0.68 13.13
N CYS A 348 17.04 0.42 13.95
CA CYS A 348 15.94 1.35 14.20
C CYS A 348 15.07 0.88 15.37
N THR A 349 14.80 1.75 16.34
CA THR A 349 13.94 1.43 17.49
C THR A 349 12.46 1.67 17.23
N MET A 350 12.04 2.18 16.07
CA MET A 350 10.61 2.32 15.76
C MET A 350 9.90 0.97 15.85
N THR A 351 8.71 0.96 16.45
CA THR A 351 7.89 -0.22 16.72
C THR A 351 6.77 -0.41 15.67
N GLY A 352 5.87 -1.38 15.89
CA GLY A 352 4.65 -1.58 15.09
C GLY A 352 3.87 -0.28 14.91
N GLY A 353 3.20 -0.12 13.77
CA GLY A 353 2.60 1.16 13.34
C GLY A 353 3.53 1.99 12.43
N SER A 354 4.86 1.82 12.55
CA SER A 354 5.81 2.36 11.57
C SER A 354 5.78 1.61 10.23
N SER A 355 5.18 0.42 10.20
CA SER A 355 4.89 -0.39 9.03
C SER A 355 4.34 0.40 7.85
N GLY A 356 4.85 0.14 6.65
CA GLY A 356 4.49 0.86 5.43
C GLY A 356 5.11 2.25 5.27
N GLY A 357 5.71 2.79 6.33
CA GLY A 357 6.46 4.03 6.29
C GLY A 357 7.60 3.99 5.28
N GLY A 358 7.78 5.07 4.51
CA GLY A 358 8.70 5.10 3.39
C GLY A 358 10.16 5.17 3.80
N TRP A 359 11.01 4.48 3.04
CA TRP A 359 12.47 4.53 3.18
C TRP A 359 13.06 5.34 2.03
N VAL A 360 13.69 6.45 2.36
CA VAL A 360 14.23 7.41 1.39
C VAL A 360 15.74 7.27 1.30
N ALA A 361 16.25 7.12 0.09
CA ALA A 361 17.68 7.15 -0.20
C ALA A 361 17.93 7.94 -1.49
N THR A 362 19.21 8.10 -1.86
CA THR A 362 19.57 8.61 -3.18
C THR A 362 19.17 7.58 -4.24
N GLY A 363 18.19 7.94 -5.07
CA GLY A 363 17.73 7.14 -6.19
C GLY A 363 18.70 7.16 -7.37
N SER A 364 18.33 6.39 -8.39
CA SER A 364 19.10 6.19 -9.62
C SER A 364 19.36 7.46 -10.43
N ASP A 365 18.57 8.52 -10.22
CA ASP A 365 18.74 9.85 -10.83
C ASP A 365 19.59 10.81 -9.98
N GLY A 366 20.11 10.35 -8.84
CA GLY A 366 20.89 11.15 -7.90
C GLY A 366 20.06 12.01 -6.94
N LYS A 367 18.73 11.92 -6.96
CA LYS A 367 17.82 12.68 -6.09
C LYS A 367 17.19 11.77 -5.01
N PRO A 368 16.60 12.34 -3.94
CA PRO A 368 15.85 11.55 -2.97
C PRO A 368 14.69 10.80 -3.64
N ALA A 369 14.59 9.50 -3.39
CA ALA A 369 13.53 8.64 -3.90
C ALA A 369 13.14 7.61 -2.83
N LEU A 370 11.89 7.14 -2.92
CA LEU A 370 11.43 5.98 -2.17
C LEU A 370 12.10 4.72 -2.73
N VAL A 371 12.85 4.01 -1.90
CA VAL A 371 13.59 2.79 -2.29
C VAL A 371 13.12 1.53 -1.58
N SER A 372 12.28 1.67 -0.55
CA SER A 372 11.70 0.60 0.28
C SER A 372 10.57 1.17 1.15
N ASN A 373 9.84 0.31 1.86
CA ASN A 373 8.98 0.65 2.99
C ASN A 373 9.34 -0.20 4.22
N THR A 374 8.91 0.19 5.41
CA THR A 374 9.00 -0.68 6.59
C THR A 374 8.05 -1.87 6.40
N SER A 375 8.55 -3.09 6.55
CA SER A 375 7.76 -4.32 6.42
C SER A 375 7.76 -5.11 7.73
N ILE A 376 8.94 -5.48 8.22
CA ILE A 376 9.10 -6.30 9.42
C ILE A 376 10.13 -5.69 10.37
N GLY A 377 10.01 -6.07 11.64
CA GLY A 377 10.97 -5.77 12.71
C GLY A 377 10.86 -6.82 13.82
N PRO A 378 11.83 -6.84 14.75
CA PRO A 378 11.81 -7.76 15.87
C PRO A 378 10.72 -7.35 16.86
N VAL A 379 10.15 -8.33 17.55
CA VAL A 379 9.13 -8.10 18.60
C VAL A 379 9.64 -7.14 19.70
N THR A 380 10.94 -7.15 19.96
CA THR A 380 11.61 -6.34 21.00
C THR A 380 12.07 -4.96 20.55
N SER A 381 11.80 -4.55 19.29
CA SER A 381 12.38 -3.37 18.61
C SER A 381 13.93 -3.41 18.52
N GLY A 382 14.51 -2.67 17.57
CA GLY A 382 15.97 -2.53 17.46
C GLY A 382 16.50 -2.55 16.02
N TRP A 383 15.79 -3.22 15.11
CA TRP A 383 16.05 -3.12 13.68
C TRP A 383 14.74 -3.12 12.90
N LEU A 384 14.75 -2.58 11.69
CA LEU A 384 13.65 -2.72 10.75
C LEU A 384 14.18 -3.26 9.44
N ALA A 385 13.36 -4.01 8.72
CA ALA A 385 13.64 -4.45 7.37
C ALA A 385 12.51 -4.09 6.40
N GLY A 386 12.90 -3.90 5.15
CA GLY A 386 12.01 -3.47 4.10
C GLY A 386 12.36 -4.08 2.74
N PRO A 387 11.36 -4.36 1.89
CA PRO A 387 11.59 -4.93 0.57
C PRO A 387 12.33 -3.94 -0.32
N ARG A 388 13.31 -4.45 -1.08
CA ARG A 388 13.93 -3.68 -2.15
C ARG A 388 12.96 -3.55 -3.32
N LEU A 389 12.61 -2.32 -3.67
CA LEU A 389 11.62 -2.09 -4.73
C LEU A 389 12.20 -2.44 -6.10
N GLY A 390 11.54 -3.39 -6.77
CA GLY A 390 11.94 -3.98 -8.04
C GLY A 390 10.78 -4.08 -9.04
N GLU A 391 10.91 -4.95 -10.05
CA GLU A 391 9.92 -5.10 -11.13
C GLU A 391 8.52 -5.50 -10.62
N VAL A 392 8.40 -6.34 -9.60
CA VAL A 392 7.09 -6.70 -9.01
C VAL A 392 6.43 -5.48 -8.37
N ALA A 393 7.20 -4.70 -7.61
CA ALA A 393 6.75 -3.46 -6.99
C ALA A 393 6.33 -2.42 -8.04
N LYS A 394 7.08 -2.34 -9.15
CA LYS A 394 6.74 -1.52 -10.32
C LYS A 394 5.42 -1.97 -10.96
N GLY A 395 5.19 -3.27 -11.08
CA GLY A 395 3.96 -3.83 -11.62
C GLY A 395 2.72 -3.41 -10.81
N VAL A 396 2.79 -3.52 -9.48
CA VAL A 396 1.73 -3.07 -8.56
C VAL A 396 1.46 -1.56 -8.74
N TYR A 397 2.51 -0.75 -8.69
CA TYR A 397 2.41 0.71 -8.86
C TYR A 397 1.83 1.13 -10.20
N ASP A 398 2.36 0.59 -11.31
CA ASP A 398 1.88 0.89 -12.66
C ASP A 398 0.42 0.46 -12.83
N SER A 399 0.00 -0.66 -12.22
CA SER A 399 -1.37 -1.16 -12.28
C SER A 399 -2.35 -0.18 -11.65
N VAL A 400 -2.06 0.29 -10.43
CA VAL A 400 -2.90 1.28 -9.75
C VAL A 400 -2.92 2.59 -10.51
N SER A 401 -1.76 3.12 -10.91
CA SER A 401 -1.67 4.36 -11.71
C SER A 401 -2.50 4.27 -13.01
N LYS A 402 -2.35 3.18 -13.78
CA LYS A 402 -3.08 2.99 -15.05
C LYS A 402 -4.58 2.83 -14.85
N LYS A 403 -5.02 2.22 -13.75
CA LYS A 403 -6.46 2.03 -13.46
C LYS A 403 -7.21 3.36 -13.40
N PHE A 404 -6.55 4.40 -12.92
CA PHE A 404 -7.13 5.73 -12.79
C PHE A 404 -6.73 6.68 -13.93
N ALA A 405 -5.91 6.24 -14.90
CA ALA A 405 -5.49 7.07 -16.01
C ALA A 405 -6.69 7.57 -16.82
N GLY A 406 -6.76 8.89 -17.02
CA GLY A 406 -7.82 9.53 -17.81
C GLY A 406 -9.12 9.82 -17.04
N ARG A 407 -9.08 9.74 -15.70
CA ARG A 407 -10.16 10.21 -14.82
C ARG A 407 -9.91 11.62 -14.33
#